data_AF-A0A0F9NJC0-F1
#
_entry.id   AF-A0A0F9NJC0-F1
#
_cell.length_a   1.000
_cell.length_b   1.000
_cell.length_c   1.000
_cell.angle_alpha   90.00
_cell.angle_beta   90.00
_cell.angle_gamma   90.00
#
_symmetry.space_group_name_H-M   'P 1'
#
loop_
_entity.id
_entity.type
_entity.pdbx_description
1 polymer ?
#
loop_
_entity_poly.entity_id
_entity_poly.type
_entity_poly.pdbx_seq_one_letter_code
_entity_poly.pdbx_strand_id
1 'polypeptide(L)'
;MEKKQYLNVSKLRCDAMKDAGIDDAEKQEGIDFCINACPYEVCMVVENPANSQQRKITKNKRIARELRERQVSIDDIAAILSVSEMSVRRYLKK
;
A
#
# COMPACT_ATOMS: atom_id res chain seq x y z
N MET A 1 -7.98 28.07 27.09
CA MET A 1 -8.25 26.88 26.24
C MET A 1 -7.09 26.75 25.26
N GLU A 2 -6.07 25.99 25.66
CA GLU A 2 -4.86 25.80 24.87
C GLU A 2 -5.10 24.75 23.78
N LYS A 3 -4.78 25.12 22.54
CA LYS A 3 -4.80 24.21 21.39
C LYS A 3 -3.67 23.19 21.57
N LYS A 4 -4.01 21.95 21.88
CA LYS A 4 -3.05 20.83 21.85
C LYS A 4 -2.56 20.67 20.41
N GLN A 5 -1.28 21.01 20.18
CA GLN A 5 -0.57 20.71 18.95
C GLN A 5 -0.60 19.20 18.72
N TYR A 6 -1.14 18.78 17.59
CA TYR A 6 -0.97 17.43 17.08
C TYR A 6 0.54 17.22 16.85
N LEU A 7 1.18 16.40 17.67
CA LEU A 7 2.50 15.87 17.38
C LEU A 7 2.46 15.30 15.96
N ASN A 8 3.29 15.84 15.08
CA ASN A 8 3.47 15.34 13.72
C ASN A 8 4.15 13.97 13.84
N VAL A 9 3.35 12.89 13.89
CA VAL A 9 3.79 11.50 14.06
C VAL A 9 4.52 10.96 12.81
N SER A 10 4.68 11.76 11.76
CA SER A 10 5.23 11.44 10.44
C SER A 10 6.77 11.50 10.31
N LYS A 11 7.54 11.53 11.42
CA LYS A 11 9.01 11.66 11.34
C LYS A 11 9.79 10.70 12.24
N LEU A 12 9.20 9.58 12.65
CA LEU A 12 9.90 8.61 13.48
C LEU A 12 10.73 7.68 12.59
N ARG A 13 11.95 8.13 12.27
CA ARG A 13 13.01 7.29 11.70
C ARG A 13 13.52 6.36 12.79
N CYS A 14 13.56 5.06 12.52
CA CYS A 14 14.23 4.09 13.39
C CYS A 14 15.75 4.25 13.25
N ASP A 15 16.55 3.96 14.29
CA ASP A 15 17.99 4.27 14.25
C ASP A 15 18.73 3.51 13.14
N ALA A 16 18.26 2.33 12.73
CA ALA A 16 18.81 1.58 11.59
C ALA A 16 18.64 2.31 10.27
N MET A 17 17.57 3.08 10.10
CA MET A 17 17.41 3.88 8.89
C MET A 17 18.46 4.97 8.83
N LYS A 18 18.78 5.58 9.97
CA LYS A 18 19.84 6.61 10.04
C LYS A 18 21.20 5.98 9.76
N ASP A 19 21.48 4.83 10.35
CA ASP A 19 22.75 4.10 10.17
C ASP A 19 22.92 3.61 8.71
N ALA A 20 21.83 3.24 8.05
CA ALA A 20 21.82 2.85 6.64
C ALA A 20 21.84 4.07 5.67
N GLY A 21 21.90 5.30 6.18
CA GLY A 21 21.87 6.51 5.35
C GLY A 21 20.52 6.75 4.67
N ILE A 22 19.45 6.14 5.16
CA ILE A 22 18.11 6.24 4.59
C ILE A 22 17.38 7.39 5.27
N ASP A 23 17.26 8.45 4.51
CA ASP A 23 16.75 9.71 5.00
C ASP A 23 15.22 9.84 4.92
N ASP A 24 14.52 8.94 4.27
CA ASP A 24 13.08 9.11 4.05
C ASP A 24 12.33 7.79 4.15
N ALA A 25 11.56 7.63 5.23
CA ALA A 25 10.73 6.45 5.50
C ALA A 25 9.53 6.32 4.54
N GLU A 26 9.21 7.37 3.78
CA GLU A 26 8.08 7.38 2.85
C GLU A 26 8.50 7.15 1.39
N LYS A 27 9.81 7.18 1.08
CA LYS A 27 10.32 6.74 -0.22
C LYS A 27 10.33 5.22 -0.30
N GLN A 28 10.24 4.68 -1.51
CA GLN A 28 10.19 3.23 -1.72
C GLN A 28 11.36 2.51 -1.03
N GLU A 29 12.56 3.08 -1.06
CA GLU A 29 13.74 2.56 -0.35
C GLU A 29 13.57 2.56 1.18
N GLY A 30 13.03 3.63 1.78
CA GLY A 30 12.75 3.66 3.22
C GLY A 30 11.54 2.85 3.64
N ILE A 31 10.55 2.68 2.76
CA ILE A 31 9.43 1.74 2.93
C ILE A 31 9.97 0.32 2.90
N ASP A 32 10.77 -0.03 1.90
CA ASP A 32 11.36 -1.36 1.74
C ASP A 32 12.33 -1.64 2.89
N PHE A 33 13.08 -0.65 3.36
CA PHE A 33 13.96 -0.78 4.50
C PHE A 33 13.19 -0.92 5.83
N CYS A 34 12.12 -0.15 6.03
CA CYS A 34 11.25 -0.33 7.18
C CYS A 34 10.54 -1.69 7.18
N ILE A 35 10.20 -2.25 6.00
CA ILE A 35 9.53 -3.54 5.86
C ILE A 35 10.49 -4.72 6.04
N ASN A 36 11.71 -4.62 5.50
CA ASN A 36 12.60 -5.78 5.36
C ASN A 36 13.80 -5.78 6.32
N ALA A 37 14.22 -4.63 6.86
CA ALA A 37 15.54 -4.49 7.47
C ALA A 37 15.61 -3.71 8.78
N CYS A 38 14.58 -2.96 9.19
CA CYS A 38 14.64 -2.18 10.43
C CYS A 38 14.55 -3.08 11.68
N PRO A 39 15.57 -3.12 12.57
CA PRO A 39 15.58 -3.86 13.83
C PRO A 39 15.37 -2.94 15.07
N TYR A 40 14.56 -1.86 14.97
CA TYR A 40 14.37 -0.87 16.05
C TYR A 40 12.89 -0.52 16.35
N GLU A 41 12.66 0.15 17.50
CA GLU A 41 11.40 0.14 18.26
C GLU A 41 10.17 0.86 17.67
N VAL A 42 10.25 1.88 16.79
CA VAL A 42 9.15 2.18 15.84
C VAL A 42 9.62 2.92 14.57
N CYS A 43 9.15 2.43 13.40
CA CYS A 43 9.04 3.11 12.10
C CYS A 43 7.55 3.28 11.75
N MET A 44 7.11 4.43 11.20
CA MET A 44 5.75 4.55 10.66
C MET A 44 5.68 5.25 9.30
N VAL A 45 4.99 4.55 8.38
CA VAL A 45 4.65 4.97 7.02
C VAL A 45 3.22 5.52 7.03
N VAL A 46 3.03 6.79 6.67
CA VAL A 46 1.69 7.37 6.53
C VAL A 46 1.15 7.03 5.14
N GLU A 47 0.09 6.22 5.07
CA GLU A 47 -0.58 5.92 3.80
C GLU A 47 -1.25 7.18 3.24
N ASN A 48 -0.61 7.83 2.26
CA ASN A 48 -1.26 8.86 1.47
C ASN A 48 -2.49 8.23 0.75
N PRO A 49 -3.72 8.77 0.89
CA PRO A 49 -4.93 8.15 0.34
C PRO A 49 -4.89 7.96 -1.19
N ALA A 50 -4.09 8.74 -1.91
CA ALA A 50 -3.83 8.51 -3.33
C ALA A 50 -3.09 7.17 -3.59
N ASN A 51 -2.12 6.84 -2.73
CA ASN A 51 -1.34 5.60 -2.83
C ASN A 51 -2.14 4.38 -2.37
N SER A 52 -3.07 4.53 -1.42
CA SER A 52 -3.92 3.42 -0.97
C SER A 52 -4.90 2.98 -2.07
N GLN A 53 -5.48 3.94 -2.81
CA GLN A 53 -6.31 3.62 -3.98
C GLN A 53 -5.50 2.94 -5.09
N GLN A 54 -4.31 3.45 -5.40
CA GLN A 54 -3.46 2.85 -6.43
C GLN A 54 -3.00 1.44 -6.03
N ARG A 55 -2.62 1.21 -4.76
CA ARG A 55 -2.30 -0.13 -4.23
C ARG A 55 -3.51 -1.06 -4.28
N LYS A 56 -4.70 -0.58 -3.91
CA LYS A 56 -5.96 -1.34 -4.02
C LYS A 56 -6.25 -1.74 -5.46
N ILE A 57 -6.06 -0.84 -6.42
CA ILE A 57 -6.24 -1.13 -7.85
C ILE A 57 -5.22 -2.18 -8.31
N THR A 58 -3.94 -2.04 -7.95
CA THR A 58 -2.89 -3.02 -8.31
C THR A 58 -3.18 -4.40 -7.71
N LYS A 59 -3.61 -4.45 -6.44
CA LYS A 59 -4.03 -5.69 -5.77
C LYS A 59 -5.23 -6.32 -6.46
N ASN A 60 -6.27 -5.54 -6.75
CA ASN A 60 -7.47 -6.02 -7.43
C ASN A 60 -7.15 -6.52 -8.85
N LYS A 61 -6.22 -5.88 -9.57
CA LYS A 61 -5.73 -6.35 -10.87
C LYS A 61 -5.09 -7.73 -10.78
N ARG A 62 -4.22 -7.93 -9.79
CA ARG A 62 -3.56 -9.23 -9.57
C ARG A 62 -4.59 -10.32 -9.24
N ILE A 63 -5.48 -10.08 -8.28
CA ILE A 63 -6.49 -11.05 -7.85
C ILE A 63 -7.45 -11.38 -9.01
N ALA A 64 -7.88 -10.38 -9.78
CA ALA A 64 -8.74 -10.61 -10.95
C ALA A 64 -8.07 -11.54 -11.98
N ARG A 65 -6.75 -11.42 -12.20
CA ARG A 65 -6.00 -12.32 -13.10
C ARG A 65 -5.93 -13.74 -12.55
N GLU A 66 -5.56 -13.90 -11.27
CA GLU A 66 -5.47 -15.20 -10.61
C GLU A 66 -6.83 -15.94 -10.59
N LEU A 67 -7.93 -15.22 -10.34
CA LEU A 67 -9.29 -15.79 -10.40
C LEU A 67 -9.70 -16.17 -11.83
N ARG A 68 -9.29 -15.37 -12.82
CA ARG A 68 -9.59 -15.66 -14.22
C ARG A 68 -8.85 -16.91 -14.72
N GLU A 69 -7.62 -17.14 -14.26
CA GLU A 69 -6.86 -18.37 -14.51
C GLU A 69 -7.57 -19.60 -13.95
N ARG A 70 -8.27 -19.45 -12.81
CA ARG A 70 -9.14 -20.48 -12.21
C ARG A 70 -10.53 -20.58 -12.87
N GLN A 71 -10.72 -19.92 -14.02
CA GLN A 71 -11.96 -19.92 -14.79
C GLN A 71 -13.17 -19.29 -14.11
N VAL A 72 -12.97 -18.48 -13.06
CA VAL A 72 -14.06 -17.70 -12.44
C VAL A 72 -14.59 -16.68 -13.45
N SER A 73 -15.91 -16.50 -13.49
CA SER A 73 -16.58 -15.59 -14.42
C SER A 73 -16.41 -14.12 -14.00
N ILE A 74 -16.66 -13.19 -14.94
CA ILE A 74 -16.38 -11.75 -14.73
C ILE A 74 -17.31 -11.15 -13.68
N ASP A 75 -18.58 -11.56 -13.67
CA ASP A 75 -19.62 -11.25 -12.70
C ASP A 75 -19.26 -11.73 -11.30
N ASP A 76 -18.79 -12.98 -11.15
CA ASP A 76 -18.34 -13.51 -9.86
C ASP A 76 -17.10 -12.78 -9.34
N ILE A 77 -16.13 -12.47 -10.21
CA ILE A 77 -14.96 -11.67 -9.84
C ILE A 77 -15.38 -10.26 -9.40
N ALA A 78 -16.35 -9.66 -10.08
CA ALA A 78 -16.89 -8.34 -9.75
C ALA A 78 -17.55 -8.35 -8.36
N ALA A 79 -18.35 -9.39 -8.06
CA ALA A 79 -18.94 -9.61 -6.74
C ALA A 79 -17.87 -9.79 -5.66
N ILE A 80 -16.91 -10.69 -5.87
CA ILE A 80 -15.80 -10.98 -4.92
C ILE A 80 -14.98 -9.72 -4.60
N LEU A 81 -14.66 -8.93 -5.62
CA LEU A 81 -13.85 -7.72 -5.47
C LEU A 81 -14.66 -6.48 -5.11
N SER A 82 -16.00 -6.58 -5.08
CA SER A 82 -16.92 -5.47 -4.88
C SER A 82 -16.64 -4.29 -5.83
N VAL A 83 -16.49 -4.60 -7.11
CA VAL A 83 -16.27 -3.61 -8.18
C VAL A 83 -17.22 -3.88 -9.35
N SER A 84 -17.35 -2.95 -10.28
CA SER A 84 -18.12 -3.20 -11.51
C SER A 84 -17.44 -4.22 -12.43
N GLU A 85 -18.23 -4.97 -13.22
CA GLU A 85 -17.70 -5.83 -14.28
C GLU A 85 -16.80 -5.05 -15.27
N MET A 86 -17.13 -3.79 -15.53
CA MET A 86 -16.30 -2.91 -16.38
C MET A 86 -14.91 -2.69 -15.78
N SER A 87 -14.81 -2.56 -14.46
CA SER A 87 -13.52 -2.48 -13.76
C SER A 87 -12.74 -3.78 -13.89
N VAL A 88 -13.39 -4.93 -13.74
CA VAL A 88 -12.76 -6.25 -13.93
C VAL A 88 -12.24 -6.39 -15.36
N ARG A 89 -13.03 -6.02 -16.37
CA ARG A 89 -12.60 -6.02 -17.78
C ARG A 89 -11.38 -5.12 -18.02
N ARG A 90 -11.34 -3.95 -17.37
CA ARG A 90 -10.16 -3.05 -17.41
C ARG A 90 -8.94 -3.65 -16.71
N TYR A 91 -9.12 -4.39 -15.63
CA TYR A 91 -8.03 -5.06 -14.91
C TYR A 91 -7.40 -6.20 -15.72
N LEU A 92 -8.21 -6.88 -16.52
CA LEU A 92 -7.80 -8.00 -17.37
C LEU A 92 -7.27 -7.57 -18.76
N LYS A 93 -7.45 -6.32 -19.18
CA LYS A 93 -6.79 -5.80 -20.39
C LYS A 93 -5.27 -5.76 -20.17
N LYS A 94 -4.51 -6.21 -21.18
CA LYS A 94 -3.05 -6.22 -21.21
C LYS A 94 -2.49 -4.80 -21.10
#